data_AF-A0A5B2XR06-F1
#
_entry.id   AF-A0A5B2XR06-F1
#
_cell.length_a   1.000
_cell.length_b   1.000
_cell.length_c   1.000
_cell.angle_alpha   90.00
_cell.angle_beta   90.00
_cell.angle_gamma   90.00
#
_symmetry.space_group_name_H-M   'P 1'
#
loop_
_entity.id
_entity.type
_entity.pdbx_description
1 polymer ?
#
loop_
_entity_poly.entity_id
_entity_poly.type
_entity_poly.pdbx_seq_one_letter_code
_entity_poly.pdbx_strand_id
1 'polypeptide(L)'
;MRFRRALIGAFVSATLLTGIAATTAEAAPAAPAAQSATIRPQAFLIGSILAPDRVDRLYAGDMISSSNGFIRLSMQYDGNLVAYSSSGNPLWSSGTYGRGGNVVILQGDGNFVMYDGNSRVVWTTNTNGYPGAWLSLQDDGNIVIYANDNSCGRWACARALWWTGTNTHIG
;
A
#
# COMPACT_ATOMS: atom_id res chain seq x y z
N MET A 1 11.56 -50.73 65.90
CA MET A 1 11.20 -52.06 65.34
C MET A 1 10.98 -51.82 63.84
N ARG A 2 11.78 -52.27 62.86
CA ARG A 2 12.34 -53.59 62.47
C ARG A 2 11.51 -54.30 61.35
N PHE A 3 11.93 -54.06 60.08
CA PHE A 3 11.91 -54.95 58.89
C PHE A 3 10.53 -55.38 58.28
N ARG A 4 10.40 -55.66 56.97
CA ARG A 4 11.29 -56.44 56.05
C ARG A 4 11.42 -55.96 54.58
N ARG A 5 12.43 -56.53 53.90
CA ARG A 5 12.79 -56.51 52.45
C ARG A 5 12.46 -57.87 51.78
N ALA A 6 12.64 -58.13 50.48
CA ALA A 6 12.42 -57.41 49.20
C ALA A 6 13.02 -58.26 48.04
N LEU A 7 12.32 -58.44 46.90
CA LEU A 7 12.76 -59.16 45.68
C LEU A 7 12.16 -58.44 44.44
N ILE A 8 12.85 -58.03 43.36
CA ILE A 8 13.95 -58.56 42.50
C ILE A 8 13.42 -59.27 41.23
N GLY A 9 13.93 -58.83 40.06
CA GLY A 9 13.66 -59.35 38.71
C GLY A 9 13.59 -58.21 37.67
N ALA A 10 14.67 -57.62 37.14
CA ALA A 10 15.81 -58.11 36.35
C ALA A 10 15.60 -57.96 34.82
N PHE A 11 16.55 -57.24 34.19
CA PHE A 11 16.91 -57.01 32.76
C PHE A 11 16.11 -57.72 31.64
N VAL A 12 15.89 -57.13 30.44
CA VAL A 12 16.82 -56.72 29.34
C VAL A 12 15.96 -55.82 28.38
N SER A 13 16.38 -54.83 27.60
CA SER A 13 17.58 -54.61 26.76
C SER A 13 17.80 -53.11 26.48
N ALA A 14 18.98 -52.74 25.98
CA ALA A 14 19.23 -51.44 25.37
C ALA A 14 19.16 -51.53 23.83
N THR A 15 18.46 -50.57 23.20
CA THR A 15 18.60 -50.30 21.76
C THR A 15 18.52 -48.80 21.55
N LEU A 16 19.64 -48.16 21.22
CA LEU A 16 19.65 -46.81 20.66
C LEU A 16 19.47 -46.92 19.14
N LEU A 17 18.42 -46.30 18.62
CA LEU A 17 18.38 -45.88 17.22
C LEU A 17 17.98 -44.40 17.18
N THR A 18 18.77 -43.60 16.48
CA THR A 18 18.54 -42.16 16.29
C THR A 18 17.33 -41.93 15.40
N GLY A 19 16.19 -41.58 16.00
CA GLY A 19 15.01 -41.09 15.29
C GLY A 19 15.00 -39.57 15.25
N ILE A 20 15.55 -38.97 14.18
CA ILE A 20 15.23 -37.58 13.85
C ILE A 20 13.79 -37.58 13.35
N ALA A 21 12.85 -37.19 14.23
CA ALA A 21 11.48 -36.95 13.80
C ALA A 21 11.48 -35.74 12.86
N ALA A 22 11.40 -36.02 11.56
CA ALA A 22 11.31 -34.99 10.54
C ALA A 22 10.10 -34.08 10.84
N THR A 23 10.30 -32.78 10.70
CA THR A 23 9.21 -31.81 10.76
C THR A 23 8.19 -32.13 9.67
N THR A 24 7.01 -32.61 10.07
CA THR A 24 5.82 -32.49 9.24
C THR A 24 5.28 -31.09 9.47
N ALA A 25 5.75 -30.14 8.66
CA ALA A 25 5.10 -28.85 8.55
C ALA A 25 3.66 -29.10 8.11
N GLU A 26 2.70 -28.90 9.02
CA GLU A 26 1.28 -29.05 8.73
C GLU A 26 0.91 -28.01 7.67
N ALA A 27 0.51 -28.50 6.50
CA ALA A 27 0.22 -27.62 5.36
C ALA A 27 -0.95 -26.71 5.73
N ALA A 28 -0.71 -25.40 5.68
CA ALA A 28 -1.76 -24.41 5.92
C ALA A 28 -2.97 -24.70 5.03
N PRO A 29 -4.22 -24.58 5.54
CA PRO A 29 -5.41 -24.84 4.75
C PRO A 29 -5.40 -23.96 3.49
N ALA A 30 -5.66 -24.58 2.35
CA ALA A 30 -5.62 -23.92 1.05
C ALA A 30 -6.50 -22.66 1.08
N ALA A 31 -5.90 -21.52 0.74
CA ALA A 31 -6.63 -20.26 0.60
C ALA A 31 -7.79 -20.46 -0.39
N PRO A 32 -9.01 -19.96 -0.09
CA PRO A 32 -10.13 -20.08 -1.00
C PRO A 32 -9.77 -19.42 -2.33
N ALA A 33 -9.98 -20.14 -3.43
CA ALA A 33 -9.64 -19.65 -4.76
C ALA A 33 -10.25 -18.26 -5.00
N ALA A 34 -9.40 -17.30 -5.34
CA ALA A 34 -9.83 -15.96 -5.72
C ALA A 34 -10.78 -16.08 -6.92
N GLN A 35 -12.08 -15.89 -6.67
CA GLN A 35 -13.08 -15.96 -7.72
C GLN A 35 -12.80 -14.83 -8.70
N SER A 36 -12.53 -15.18 -9.95
CA SER A 36 -12.23 -14.23 -11.01
C SER A 36 -13.39 -13.24 -11.17
N ALA A 37 -13.23 -12.05 -10.59
CA ALA A 37 -14.17 -10.96 -10.76
C ALA A 37 -14.12 -10.53 -12.23
N THR A 38 -15.08 -11.00 -13.02
CA THR A 38 -15.24 -10.60 -14.42
C THR A 38 -15.59 -9.12 -14.46
N ILE A 39 -14.57 -8.27 -14.56
CA ILE A 39 -14.74 -6.83 -14.77
C ILE A 39 -15.45 -6.65 -16.12
N ARG A 40 -16.75 -6.37 -16.07
CA ARG A 40 -17.48 -5.86 -17.23
C ARG A 40 -17.09 -4.39 -17.39
N PRO A 41 -16.42 -3.97 -18.48
CA PRO A 41 -16.18 -2.56 -18.70
C PRO A 41 -17.50 -1.88 -19.02
N GLN A 42 -18.05 -1.12 -18.05
CA GLN A 42 -19.13 -0.18 -18.34
C GLN A 42 -18.52 1.04 -19.03
N ALA A 43 -18.79 1.16 -20.33
CA ALA A 43 -18.30 2.28 -21.13
C ALA A 43 -19.02 3.58 -20.75
N PHE A 44 -18.33 4.48 -20.06
CA PHE A 44 -18.71 5.89 -20.01
C PHE A 44 -18.14 6.61 -21.24
N LEU A 45 -19.01 6.93 -22.20
CA LEU A 45 -18.65 7.58 -23.45
C LEU A 45 -18.85 9.10 -23.37
N ILE A 46 -17.76 9.83 -23.08
CA ILE A 46 -17.45 11.12 -23.71
C ILE A 46 -15.95 11.41 -23.53
N GLY A 47 -15.21 11.55 -24.64
CA GLY A 47 -13.82 12.03 -24.64
C GLY A 47 -12.77 11.00 -24.16
N SER A 48 -12.51 9.97 -24.96
CA SER A 48 -11.51 8.94 -24.68
C SER A 48 -10.06 9.47 -24.71
N ILE A 49 -9.59 9.99 -23.58
CA ILE A 49 -8.21 9.84 -23.13
C ILE A 49 -8.27 9.13 -21.78
N LEU A 50 -7.96 7.84 -21.79
CA LEU A 50 -7.66 7.11 -20.56
C LEU A 50 -6.32 7.64 -20.04
N ALA A 51 -6.37 8.46 -18.99
CA ALA A 51 -5.21 8.64 -18.13
C ALA A 51 -5.07 7.32 -17.34
N PRO A 52 -3.98 6.55 -17.52
CA PRO A 52 -3.89 5.15 -17.03
C PRO A 52 -3.65 5.03 -15.51
N ASP A 53 -3.88 6.11 -14.76
CA ASP A 53 -3.30 6.39 -13.44
C ASP A 53 -4.34 6.92 -12.41
N ARG A 54 -5.63 6.97 -12.74
CA ARG A 54 -6.69 7.39 -11.80
C ARG A 54 -6.93 6.38 -10.67
N VAL A 55 -6.06 6.43 -9.68
CA VAL A 55 -6.13 5.65 -8.45
C VAL A 55 -6.66 6.55 -7.34
N ASP A 56 -7.98 6.45 -7.11
CA ASP A 56 -8.69 7.27 -6.12
C ASP A 56 -8.33 6.88 -4.67
N ARG A 57 -7.65 5.75 -4.43
CA ARG A 57 -7.17 5.33 -3.11
C ARG A 57 -5.99 4.37 -3.14
N LEU A 58 -5.17 4.41 -2.09
CA LEU A 58 -4.12 3.42 -1.79
C LEU A 58 -4.30 2.93 -0.35
N TYR A 59 -4.42 1.63 -0.15
CA TYR A 59 -4.35 0.99 1.16
C TYR A 59 -2.89 0.76 1.58
N ALA A 60 -2.67 0.53 2.87
CA ALA A 60 -1.38 0.12 3.40
C ALA A 60 -0.88 -1.16 2.71
N GLY A 61 0.29 -1.08 2.07
CA GLY A 61 0.86 -2.09 1.20
C GLY A 61 0.82 -1.71 -0.29
N ASP A 62 -0.10 -0.83 -0.71
CA ASP A 62 -0.23 -0.45 -2.11
C ASP A 62 0.90 0.49 -2.56
N MET A 63 1.26 0.37 -3.84
CA MET A 63 2.20 1.25 -4.52
C MET A 63 1.76 1.48 -5.97
N ILE A 64 1.83 2.73 -6.42
CA ILE A 64 1.63 3.15 -7.81
C ILE A 64 2.89 3.82 -8.34
N SER A 65 3.07 3.85 -9.66
CA SER A 65 4.24 4.46 -10.32
C SER A 65 3.80 5.45 -11.40
N SER A 66 4.64 6.44 -11.73
CA SER A 66 4.49 7.24 -12.94
C SER A 66 4.57 6.38 -14.19
N SER A 67 4.09 6.90 -15.32
CA SER A 67 4.11 6.18 -16.61
C SER A 67 5.52 5.82 -17.06
N ASN A 68 6.50 6.68 -16.79
CA ASN A 68 7.92 6.41 -17.04
C ASN A 68 8.63 5.61 -15.93
N GLY A 69 7.96 5.30 -14.81
CA GLY A 69 8.52 4.54 -13.68
C GLY A 69 9.55 5.26 -12.81
N PHE A 70 9.78 6.57 -13.02
CA PHE A 70 10.77 7.36 -12.26
C PHE A 70 10.35 7.69 -10.83
N ILE A 71 9.05 7.82 -10.57
CA ILE A 71 8.51 8.04 -9.22
C ILE A 71 7.51 6.95 -8.85
N ARG A 72 7.54 6.51 -7.59
CA ARG A 72 6.57 5.58 -7.00
C ARG A 72 5.98 6.19 -5.74
N LEU A 73 4.66 6.18 -5.63
CA LEU A 73 3.95 6.57 -4.41
C LEU A 73 3.51 5.29 -3.68
N SER A 74 3.90 5.14 -2.42
CA SER A 74 3.56 3.97 -1.61
C SER A 74 2.94 4.38 -0.28
N MET A 75 1.78 3.79 0.02
CA MET A 75 1.17 3.85 1.35
C MET A 75 1.68 2.65 2.14
N GLN A 76 2.59 2.87 3.10
CA GLN A 76 3.30 1.78 3.77
C GLN A 76 2.51 1.17 4.94
N TYR A 77 2.84 -0.07 5.30
CA TYR A 77 2.26 -0.79 6.44
C TYR A 77 2.57 -0.15 7.80
N ASP A 78 3.60 0.70 7.88
CA ASP A 78 3.93 1.50 9.08
C ASP A 78 3.06 2.78 9.21
N GLY A 79 2.15 3.01 8.26
CA GLY A 79 1.25 4.16 8.21
C GLY A 79 1.84 5.41 7.58
N ASN A 80 2.98 5.32 6.90
CA ASN A 80 3.59 6.43 6.19
C ASN A 80 3.30 6.42 4.68
N LEU A 81 2.79 7.53 4.14
CA LEU A 81 2.75 7.76 2.69
C LEU A 81 4.07 8.37 2.24
N VAL A 82 4.76 7.73 1.29
CA VAL A 82 6.11 8.10 0.83
C VAL A 82 6.22 8.02 -0.69
N ALA A 83 6.85 9.03 -1.26
CA ALA A 83 7.27 9.06 -2.65
C ALA A 83 8.73 8.61 -2.76
N TYR A 84 9.02 7.70 -3.69
CA TYR A 84 10.33 7.11 -3.94
C TYR A 84 10.79 7.35 -5.38
N SER A 85 12.09 7.46 -5.60
CA SER A 85 12.67 7.38 -6.95
C SER A 85 12.64 5.96 -7.52
N SER A 86 12.91 5.82 -8.82
CA SER A 86 13.08 4.52 -9.49
C SER A 86 14.09 3.60 -8.79
N SER A 87 15.16 4.17 -8.22
CA SER A 87 16.20 3.48 -7.44
C SER A 87 15.80 3.12 -5.99
N GLY A 88 14.62 3.51 -5.53
CA GLY A 88 14.13 3.24 -4.16
C GLY A 88 14.59 4.24 -3.10
N ASN A 89 15.16 5.39 -3.48
CA ASN A 89 15.49 6.45 -2.52
C ASN A 89 14.22 7.25 -2.18
N PRO A 90 13.91 7.52 -0.90
CA PRO A 90 12.77 8.36 -0.53
C PRO A 90 13.01 9.81 -0.96
N LEU A 91 12.05 10.38 -1.68
CA LEU A 91 12.07 11.76 -2.17
C LEU A 91 11.20 12.69 -1.29
N TRP A 92 10.04 12.20 -0.85
CA TRP A 92 9.11 12.92 0.03
C TRP A 92 8.34 11.96 0.92
N SER A 93 7.92 12.43 2.10
CA SER A 93 7.17 11.66 3.08
C SER A 93 6.12 12.54 3.75
N SER A 94 4.94 11.99 4.00
CA SER A 94 3.88 12.61 4.80
C SER A 94 4.23 12.78 6.28
N GLY A 95 5.26 12.09 6.78
CA GLY A 95 5.72 12.19 8.17
C GLY A 95 4.81 11.47 9.17
N THR A 96 4.01 10.52 8.71
CA THR A 96 2.97 9.82 9.50
C THR A 96 3.38 8.44 10.00
N TYR A 97 4.67 8.08 9.91
CA TYR A 97 5.23 6.86 10.47
C TYR A 97 4.74 6.58 11.90
N GLY A 98 4.21 5.38 12.13
CA GLY A 98 3.70 4.94 13.43
C GLY A 98 2.39 5.61 13.89
N ARG A 99 1.79 6.50 13.09
CA ARG A 99 0.52 7.17 13.42
C ARG A 99 -0.74 6.37 13.02
N GLY A 100 -0.56 5.15 12.51
CA GLY A 100 -1.66 4.24 12.20
C GLY A 100 -2.41 4.52 10.89
N GLY A 101 -1.83 5.32 9.98
CA GLY A 101 -2.37 5.48 8.62
C GLY A 101 -2.61 4.12 7.95
N ASN A 102 -3.76 3.95 7.32
CA ASN A 102 -4.20 2.68 6.74
C ASN A 102 -4.66 2.80 5.29
N VAL A 103 -5.26 3.93 4.93
CA VAL A 103 -5.68 4.22 3.55
C VAL A 103 -5.51 5.70 3.29
N VAL A 104 -5.06 6.07 2.09
CA VAL A 104 -5.15 7.44 1.58
C VAL A 104 -6.12 7.47 0.40
N ILE A 105 -6.99 8.47 0.36
CA ILE A 105 -8.10 8.58 -0.59
C ILE A 105 -8.11 9.98 -1.19
N LEU A 106 -8.21 10.09 -2.51
CA LEU A 106 -8.58 11.33 -3.18
C LEU A 106 -10.10 11.43 -3.19
N GLN A 107 -10.61 12.37 -2.40
CA GLN A 107 -12.03 12.51 -2.13
C GLN A 107 -12.72 13.32 -3.23
N GLY A 108 -14.03 13.13 -3.37
CA GLY A 108 -14.84 13.79 -4.39
C GLY A 108 -14.91 15.32 -4.26
N ASP A 109 -14.46 15.89 -3.15
CA ASP A 109 -14.31 17.34 -2.92
C ASP A 109 -12.94 17.89 -3.34
N GLY A 110 -12.04 17.03 -3.84
CA GLY A 110 -10.68 17.36 -4.26
C GLY A 110 -9.60 17.23 -3.17
N ASN A 111 -9.95 16.79 -1.97
CA ASN A 111 -9.00 16.61 -0.87
C ASN A 111 -8.31 15.24 -0.91
N PHE A 112 -7.00 15.17 -0.72
CA PHE A 112 -6.28 13.90 -0.57
C PHE A 112 -6.04 13.66 0.92
N VAL A 113 -6.68 12.63 1.47
CA VAL A 113 -6.83 12.43 2.92
C VAL A 113 -6.42 11.03 3.31
N MET A 114 -5.52 10.93 4.29
CA MET A 114 -5.11 9.70 4.94
C MET A 114 -5.98 9.43 6.17
N TYR A 115 -6.47 8.21 6.30
CA TYR A 115 -7.28 7.71 7.40
C TYR A 115 -6.60 6.56 8.14
N ASP A 116 -6.82 6.47 9.45
CA ASP A 116 -6.48 5.27 10.24
C ASP A 116 -7.53 4.15 10.05
N GLY A 117 -7.27 2.97 10.62
CA GLY A 117 -8.21 1.85 10.60
C GLY A 117 -9.54 2.09 11.34
N ASN A 118 -9.68 3.21 12.06
CA ASN A 118 -10.90 3.66 12.73
C ASN A 118 -11.60 4.81 11.97
N SER A 119 -11.20 5.09 10.72
CA SER A 119 -11.70 6.20 9.88
C SER A 119 -11.42 7.60 10.45
N ARG A 120 -10.39 7.78 11.27
CA ARG A 120 -9.91 9.10 11.74
C ARG A 120 -8.88 9.67 10.78
N VAL A 121 -8.93 10.98 10.52
CA VAL A 121 -7.93 11.66 9.68
C VAL A 121 -6.56 11.65 10.36
N VAL A 122 -5.55 11.17 9.65
CA VAL A 122 -4.14 11.15 10.07
C VAL A 122 -3.36 12.28 9.40
N TRP A 123 -3.66 12.56 8.13
CA TRP A 123 -3.01 13.60 7.32
C TRP A 123 -3.93 14.02 6.16
N THR A 124 -3.75 15.22 5.63
CA THR A 124 -4.50 15.75 4.48
C THR A 124 -3.71 16.84 3.75
N THR A 125 -3.94 16.97 2.44
CA THR A 125 -3.42 18.09 1.62
C THR A 125 -4.17 19.41 1.84
N ASN A 126 -5.33 19.40 2.49
CA ASN A 126 -6.23 20.56 2.65
C ASN A 126 -6.64 21.19 1.30
N THR A 127 -6.87 20.34 0.28
CA THR A 127 -7.27 20.75 -1.08
C THR A 127 -8.77 20.55 -1.34
N ASN A 128 -9.59 20.54 -0.29
CA ASN A 128 -11.05 20.48 -0.40
C ASN A 128 -11.63 21.73 -1.09
N GLY A 129 -12.76 21.55 -1.78
CA GLY A 129 -13.45 22.61 -2.53
C GLY A 129 -13.18 22.61 -4.04
N TYR A 130 -12.50 21.59 -4.57
CA TYR A 130 -12.18 21.43 -5.99
C TYR A 130 -12.70 20.07 -6.50
N PRO A 131 -14.03 19.92 -6.64
CA PRO A 131 -14.69 18.62 -6.78
C PRO A 131 -14.40 17.98 -8.15
N GLY A 132 -13.69 16.86 -8.14
CA GLY A 132 -13.22 16.16 -9.33
C GLY A 132 -11.75 16.44 -9.71
N ALA A 133 -10.99 17.12 -8.84
CA ALA A 133 -9.53 17.16 -8.90
C ALA A 133 -8.92 15.75 -9.02
N TRP A 134 -7.72 15.66 -9.59
CA TRP A 134 -7.02 14.40 -9.81
C TRP A 134 -5.57 14.46 -9.29
N LEU A 135 -5.09 13.32 -8.80
CA LEU A 135 -3.68 13.09 -8.50
C LEU A 135 -2.94 12.74 -9.81
N SER A 136 -1.71 13.22 -9.98
CA SER A 136 -0.85 12.88 -11.10
C SER A 136 0.57 12.61 -10.59
N LEU A 137 1.11 11.44 -10.94
CA LEU A 137 2.52 11.08 -10.75
C LEU A 137 3.25 11.46 -12.04
N GLN A 138 3.94 12.59 -12.02
CA GLN A 138 4.53 13.19 -13.21
C GLN A 138 5.88 12.56 -13.54
N ASP A 139 6.17 12.56 -14.85
CA ASP A 139 7.40 11.99 -15.38
C ASP A 139 8.66 12.78 -14.99
N ASP A 140 8.51 14.02 -14.50
CA ASP A 140 9.60 14.87 -13.94
C ASP A 140 10.01 14.49 -12.50
N GLY A 141 9.29 13.56 -11.87
CA GLY A 141 9.48 13.14 -10.48
C GLY A 141 8.67 13.92 -9.45
N ASN A 142 7.69 14.73 -9.87
CA ASN A 142 6.76 15.40 -8.97
C ASN A 142 5.46 14.59 -8.79
N ILE A 143 4.78 14.77 -7.66
CA ILE A 143 3.41 14.29 -7.46
C ILE A 143 2.54 15.51 -7.18
N VAL A 144 1.48 15.69 -7.98
CA VAL A 144 0.68 16.92 -7.98
C VAL A 144 -0.80 16.59 -7.96
N ILE A 145 -1.56 17.35 -7.17
CA ILE A 145 -3.02 17.39 -7.24
C ILE A 145 -3.41 18.58 -8.10
N TYR A 146 -4.19 18.33 -9.15
CA TYR A 146 -4.68 19.34 -10.07
C TYR A 146 -6.18 19.55 -9.91
N ALA A 147 -6.62 20.81 -9.90
CA ALA A 147 -8.01 21.16 -10.00
C ALA A 147 -8.58 20.76 -11.37
N ASN A 148 -9.84 20.34 -11.40
CA ASN A 148 -10.62 20.15 -12.61
C ASN A 148 -11.46 21.37 -13.00
N ASP A 149 -11.05 22.57 -12.59
CA ASP A 149 -11.57 23.75 -13.27
C ASP A 149 -11.05 23.75 -14.71
N ASN A 150 -11.94 23.99 -15.68
CA ASN A 150 -11.56 24.11 -17.10
C ASN A 150 -10.88 25.47 -17.38
N SER A 151 -10.08 25.94 -16.42
CA SER A 151 -9.56 27.32 -16.31
C SER A 151 -8.77 27.79 -17.52
N CYS A 152 -8.20 26.87 -18.31
CA CYS A 152 -7.55 27.17 -19.59
C CYS A 152 -7.90 26.20 -20.74
N GLY A 153 -9.11 25.64 -20.75
CA GLY A 153 -9.67 24.95 -21.92
C GLY A 153 -9.19 23.51 -22.21
N ARG A 154 -7.92 23.15 -21.98
CA ARG A 154 -7.44 21.74 -22.02
C ARG A 154 -6.04 21.59 -21.43
N TRP A 155 -5.86 20.71 -20.44
CA TRP A 155 -4.64 20.01 -19.94
C TRP A 155 -3.33 20.81 -19.70
N ALA A 156 -2.93 21.75 -20.57
CA ALA A 156 -1.69 22.52 -20.52
C ALA A 156 -1.57 23.54 -19.38
N CYS A 157 -2.68 23.87 -18.70
CA CYS A 157 -2.68 24.81 -17.57
C CYS A 157 -3.60 24.36 -16.42
N ALA A 158 -3.71 23.05 -16.18
CA ALA A 158 -4.44 22.55 -15.02
C ALA A 158 -3.86 23.19 -13.74
N ARG A 159 -4.71 23.78 -12.89
CA ARG A 159 -4.26 24.55 -11.74
C ARG A 159 -3.80 23.60 -10.63
N ALA A 160 -2.50 23.63 -10.32
CA ALA A 160 -1.94 22.86 -9.22
C ALA A 160 -2.51 23.37 -7.87
N LEU A 161 -3.01 22.43 -7.06
CA LEU A 161 -3.56 22.67 -5.73
C LEU A 161 -2.55 22.33 -4.63
N TRP A 162 -1.76 21.28 -4.86
CA TRP A 162 -0.73 20.78 -3.95
C TRP A 162 0.30 19.97 -4.73
N TRP A 163 1.56 19.95 -4.28
CA TRP A 163 2.60 19.09 -4.85
C TRP A 163 3.67 18.69 -3.82
N THR A 164 4.39 17.60 -4.09
CA THR A 164 5.48 17.11 -3.22
C THR A 164 6.74 17.96 -3.27
N GLY A 165 6.98 18.65 -4.39
CA GLY A 165 8.19 19.47 -4.60
C GLY A 165 9.43 18.66 -4.98
N THR A 166 9.24 17.42 -5.39
CA THR A 166 10.30 16.42 -5.60
C THR A 166 10.86 16.40 -7.01
N ASN A 167 10.87 17.53 -7.72
CA ASN A 167 11.31 17.64 -9.12
C ASN A 167 12.75 17.13 -9.31
N THR A 168 12.90 15.83 -9.60
CA THR A 168 14.21 15.17 -9.76
C THR A 168 14.79 15.32 -11.15
N HIS A 169 13.99 15.80 -12.11
CA HIS A 169 14.39 15.91 -13.52
C HIS A 169 14.26 17.34 -14.07
N ILE A 170 14.93 18.29 -13.41
CA ILE A 170 15.31 19.56 -14.04
C ILE A 170 16.49 19.29 -14.99
N GLY A 171 16.17 19.25 -16.28
CA GLY A 171 17.15 19.27 -17.39
C GLY A 171 17.63 20.67 -17.71
#